data_AF-A0A7V1KMY9-F1
#
_entry.id   AF-A0A7V1KMY9-F1
#
_cell.length_a   1.000
_cell.length_b   1.000
_cell.length_c   1.000
_cell.angle_alpha   90.00
_cell.angle_beta   90.00
_cell.angle_gamma   90.00
#
_symmetry.space_group_name_H-M   'P 1'
#
loop_
_entity.id
_entity.type
_entity.pdbx_description
1 polymer ?
#
loop_
_entity_poly.entity_id
_entity_poly.type
_entity_poly.pdbx_seq_one_letter_code
_entity_poly.pdbx_strand_id
1 'polypeptide(L)'
;MNPGRQEQLADPDVLQLYLTEVARIPPLSEEEERQLALRMRNGDRSARERLILSHLRLVVSIAREYGDTGMDFLDMIQEGNLGLIQAVDRFDPERGVRLSTYARFWVRQAIGAALEKYSQMIRVPVHLFRAIIRFQRLKASFGAGEFEQIAELTLAPGLTLERVKQVERTLREFVSLDLPVGEGEEDTLEELIPDERIPLPEREALRELFREDLL
;
A
#
# COMPACT_ATOMS: atom_id res chain seq x y z
N MET A 1 -12.86 -13.97 17.45
CA MET A 1 -13.55 -12.78 16.91
C MET A 1 -12.82 -11.58 17.49
N ASN A 2 -12.23 -10.74 16.66
CA ASN A 2 -11.45 -9.58 17.11
C ASN A 2 -12.18 -8.31 16.66
N PRO A 3 -12.95 -7.64 17.56
CA PRO A 3 -13.61 -6.39 17.25
C PRO A 3 -12.65 -5.26 17.65
N GLY A 4 -11.97 -4.62 16.70
CA GLY A 4 -11.03 -3.56 17.07
C GLY A 4 -10.13 -2.99 15.97
N ARG A 5 -10.19 -3.50 14.74
CA ARG A 5 -9.66 -2.77 13.58
C ARG A 5 -10.79 -1.96 12.97
N GLN A 6 -11.13 -0.84 13.60
CA GLN A 6 -11.76 0.25 12.86
C GLN A 6 -10.67 0.75 11.91
N GLU A 7 -10.85 0.45 10.63
CA GLU A 7 -10.10 1.05 9.55
C GLU A 7 -10.08 2.56 9.80
N GLN A 8 -8.90 3.16 9.91
CA GLN A 8 -8.73 4.59 9.66
C GLN A 8 -8.96 4.81 8.16
N LEU A 9 -10.19 4.60 7.72
CA LEU A 9 -10.74 5.23 6.54
C LEU A 9 -10.50 6.72 6.78
N ALA A 10 -9.79 7.38 5.86
CA ALA A 10 -9.72 8.83 5.82
C ALA A 10 -11.06 9.45 6.25
N ASP A 11 -11.01 10.53 7.06
CA ASP A 11 -12.18 11.16 7.67
C ASP A 11 -13.37 11.04 6.71
N PRO A 12 -14.41 10.24 7.02
CA PRO A 12 -15.36 9.74 6.04
C PRO A 12 -15.92 10.84 5.14
N ASP A 13 -15.98 12.06 5.65
CA ASP A 13 -16.35 13.28 4.94
C ASP A 13 -15.46 13.60 3.73
N VAL A 14 -14.13 13.48 3.83
CA VAL A 14 -13.17 13.79 2.75
C VAL A 14 -13.28 12.79 1.60
N LEU A 15 -13.32 11.49 1.92
CA LEU A 15 -13.47 10.46 0.89
C LEU A 15 -14.82 10.58 0.18
N GLN A 16 -15.91 10.80 0.94
CA GLN A 16 -17.24 10.95 0.36
C GLN A 16 -17.36 12.22 -0.48
N LEU A 17 -16.75 13.33 -0.03
CA LEU A 17 -16.66 14.57 -0.80
C LEU A 17 -15.97 14.31 -2.15
N TYR A 18 -14.78 13.71 -2.13
CA TYR A 18 -14.04 13.38 -3.36
C TYR A 18 -14.86 12.49 -4.31
N LEU A 19 -15.45 11.41 -3.80
CA LEU A 19 -16.25 10.50 -4.63
C LEU A 19 -17.47 11.19 -5.23
N THR A 20 -18.10 12.10 -4.48
CA THR A 20 -19.24 12.90 -4.94
C THR A 20 -18.83 13.87 -6.04
N GLU A 21 -17.69 14.56 -5.89
CA GLU A 21 -17.16 15.46 -6.92
C GLU A 21 -16.81 14.72 -8.21
N VAL A 22 -16.10 13.60 -8.11
CA VAL A 22 -15.73 12.77 -9.26
C VAL A 22 -16.95 12.18 -9.97
N ALA A 23 -18.01 11.85 -9.23
CA ALA A 23 -19.25 11.33 -9.80
C ALA A 23 -20.03 12.38 -10.62
N ARG A 24 -19.88 13.69 -10.32
CA ARG A 24 -20.54 14.79 -11.05
C ARG A 24 -19.93 15.05 -12.42
N ILE A 25 -18.72 14.57 -12.68
CA ILE A 25 -18.03 14.81 -13.95
C ILE A 25 -18.64 13.89 -15.02
N PRO A 26 -19.17 14.46 -16.12
CA PRO A 26 -19.79 13.64 -17.16
C PRO A 26 -18.72 12.86 -17.94
N PRO A 27 -19.03 11.61 -18.33
CA PRO A 27 -18.15 10.81 -19.18
C PRO A 27 -18.06 11.44 -20.57
N LEU A 28 -16.97 11.17 -21.26
CA LEU A 28 -16.77 11.61 -22.65
C LEU A 28 -17.25 10.53 -23.61
N SER A 29 -17.91 10.96 -24.68
CA SER A 29 -18.08 10.13 -25.87
C SER A 29 -16.72 9.89 -26.56
N GLU A 30 -16.68 8.90 -27.44
CA GLU A 30 -15.46 8.58 -28.19
C GLU A 30 -14.97 9.73 -29.08
N GLU A 31 -15.91 10.43 -29.70
CA GLU A 31 -15.60 11.57 -30.56
C GLU A 31 -15.06 12.76 -29.73
N GLU A 32 -15.66 13.05 -28.58
CA GLU A 32 -15.16 14.08 -27.67
C GLU A 32 -13.77 13.75 -27.13
N GLU A 33 -13.53 12.49 -26.74
CA GLU A 33 -12.22 12.01 -26.27
C GLU A 33 -11.15 12.20 -27.36
N ARG A 34 -11.47 11.84 -28.61
CA ARG A 34 -10.57 12.04 -29.76
C ARG A 34 -10.30 13.52 -30.03
N GLN A 35 -11.32 14.36 -30.02
CA GLN A 35 -11.17 15.80 -30.25
C GLN A 35 -10.31 16.47 -29.17
N LEU A 36 -10.55 16.13 -27.90
CA LEU A 36 -9.74 16.64 -26.79
C LEU A 36 -8.30 16.15 -26.87
N ALA A 37 -8.06 14.89 -27.26
CA ALA A 37 -6.72 14.35 -27.42
C ALA A 37 -5.93 15.06 -28.55
N LEU A 38 -6.60 15.37 -29.67
CA LEU A 38 -5.99 16.15 -30.76
C LEU A 38 -5.67 17.58 -30.32
N ARG A 39 -6.58 18.24 -29.61
CA ARG A 39 -6.35 19.59 -29.05
C ARG A 39 -5.19 19.60 -28.05
N MET A 40 -5.13 18.60 -27.18
CA MET A 40 -4.03 18.42 -26.23
C MET A 40 -2.68 18.31 -26.94
N ARG A 41 -2.59 17.55 -28.04
CA ARG A 41 -1.35 17.45 -28.85
C ARG A 41 -0.92 18.80 -29.43
N ASN A 42 -1.86 19.70 -29.69
CA ASN A 42 -1.60 21.07 -30.14
C ASN A 42 -1.28 22.03 -28.98
N GLY A 43 -1.12 21.53 -27.74
CA GLY A 43 -0.73 22.32 -26.56
C GLY A 43 -1.91 22.87 -25.75
N ASP A 44 -3.16 22.46 -26.03
CA ASP A 44 -4.33 22.89 -25.27
C ASP A 44 -4.38 22.24 -23.87
N ARG A 45 -4.02 23.03 -22.86
CA ARG A 45 -4.03 22.59 -21.46
C ARG A 45 -5.44 22.31 -20.94
N SER A 46 -6.46 23.03 -21.42
CA SER A 46 -7.83 22.80 -20.98
C SER A 46 -8.36 21.46 -21.49
N ALA A 47 -7.95 21.06 -22.70
CA ALA A 47 -8.30 19.76 -23.24
C ALA A 47 -7.65 18.61 -22.46
N ARG A 48 -6.37 18.79 -22.07
CA ARG A 48 -5.64 17.85 -21.21
C ARG A 48 -6.34 17.67 -19.86
N GLU A 49 -6.67 18.78 -19.20
CA GLU A 49 -7.33 18.76 -17.90
C GLU A 49 -8.70 18.07 -17.99
N ARG A 50 -9.49 18.38 -19.03
CA ARG A 50 -10.77 17.73 -19.26
C ARG A 50 -10.64 16.22 -19.46
N LEU A 51 -9.64 15.76 -20.21
CA LEU A 51 -9.37 14.32 -20.39
C LEU A 51 -9.06 13.63 -19.05
N ILE A 52 -8.23 14.24 -18.20
CA ILE A 52 -7.88 13.69 -16.89
C ILE A 52 -9.13 13.62 -16.00
N LEU A 53 -9.84 14.74 -15.85
CA LEU A 53 -11.01 14.84 -14.97
C LEU A 53 -12.11 13.84 -15.34
N SER A 54 -12.41 13.68 -16.63
CA SER A 54 -13.42 12.72 -17.10
C SER A 54 -13.06 11.25 -16.88
N HIS A 55 -11.80 10.93 -16.56
CA HIS A 55 -11.33 9.56 -16.32
C HIS A 55 -11.02 9.26 -14.85
N LEU A 56 -11.22 10.19 -13.91
CA LEU A 56 -10.99 9.94 -12.48
C LEU A 56 -11.83 8.76 -11.93
N ARG A 57 -13.04 8.54 -12.47
CA ARG A 57 -13.88 7.39 -12.12
C ARG A 57 -13.24 6.04 -12.45
N LEU A 58 -12.42 5.98 -13.50
CA LEU A 58 -11.66 4.78 -13.86
C LEU A 58 -10.58 4.50 -12.81
N VAL A 59 -9.93 5.53 -12.28
CA VAL A 59 -8.92 5.37 -11.23
C VAL A 59 -9.56 4.79 -9.97
N VAL A 60 -10.71 5.35 -9.55
CA VAL A 60 -11.45 4.85 -8.39
C VAL A 60 -11.87 3.37 -8.58
N SER A 61 -12.35 2.98 -9.76
CA SER A 61 -12.76 1.59 -10.00
C SER A 61 -11.59 0.62 -9.99
N ILE A 62 -10.43 1.03 -10.52
CA ILE A 62 -9.21 0.22 -10.48
C ILE A 62 -8.68 0.13 -9.04
N ALA A 63 -8.64 1.24 -8.29
CA ALA A 63 -8.15 1.26 -6.91
C ALA A 63 -8.96 0.33 -6.00
N ARG A 64 -10.26 0.16 -6.24
CA ARG A 64 -11.10 -0.81 -5.50
C ARG A 64 -10.66 -2.26 -5.69
N GLU A 65 -10.00 -2.60 -6.81
CA GLU A 65 -9.43 -3.94 -7.02
C GLU A 65 -8.25 -4.24 -6.07
N TYR A 66 -7.67 -3.21 -5.44
CA TYR A 66 -6.52 -3.28 -4.52
C TYR A 66 -6.91 -3.08 -3.05
N GLY A 67 -8.20 -3.19 -2.70
CA GLY A 67 -8.65 -3.16 -1.31
C GLY A 67 -7.89 -4.17 -0.43
N ASP A 68 -7.76 -3.85 0.85
CA ASP A 68 -7.13 -4.71 1.88
C ASP A 68 -5.62 -4.97 1.71
N THR A 69 -4.92 -4.18 0.90
CA THR A 69 -3.47 -4.35 0.65
C THR A 69 -2.54 -3.54 1.58
N GLY A 70 -3.09 -2.89 2.62
CA GLY A 70 -2.31 -2.21 3.66
C GLY A 70 -1.97 -0.74 3.38
N MET A 71 -2.44 -0.18 2.27
CA MET A 71 -2.39 1.26 1.96
C MET A 71 -3.79 1.86 2.05
N ASP A 72 -3.90 3.12 2.48
CA ASP A 72 -5.18 3.84 2.52
C ASP A 72 -5.80 3.96 1.12
N PHE A 73 -7.13 3.95 1.05
CA PHE A 73 -7.85 3.99 -0.22
C PHE A 73 -7.67 5.32 -0.97
N LEU A 74 -7.61 6.45 -0.27
CA LEU A 74 -7.32 7.73 -0.91
C LEU A 74 -5.90 7.77 -1.45
N ASP A 75 -4.93 7.24 -0.70
CA ASP A 75 -3.54 7.17 -1.17
C ASP A 75 -3.42 6.35 -2.47
N MET A 76 -4.11 5.19 -2.53
CA MET A 76 -4.20 4.40 -3.76
C MET A 76 -4.81 5.19 -4.92
N ILE A 77 -5.88 5.96 -4.67
CA ILE A 77 -6.49 6.82 -5.68
C ILE A 77 -5.51 7.89 -6.15
N GLN A 78 -4.77 8.54 -5.25
CA GLN A 78 -3.84 9.62 -5.62
C GLN A 78 -2.68 9.10 -6.47
N GLU A 79 -2.09 7.96 -6.10
CA GLU A 79 -1.05 7.32 -6.90
C GLU A 79 -1.59 6.85 -8.25
N GLY A 80 -2.82 6.32 -8.27
CA GLY A 80 -3.53 6.01 -9.52
C GLY A 80 -3.78 7.24 -10.40
N ASN A 81 -4.10 8.40 -9.80
CA ASN A 81 -4.28 9.66 -10.52
C ASN A 81 -2.96 10.12 -11.17
N LEU A 82 -1.82 9.97 -10.49
CA LEU A 82 -0.51 10.21 -11.09
C LEU A 82 -0.26 9.30 -12.30
N GLY A 83 -0.63 8.02 -12.21
CA GLY A 83 -0.59 7.08 -13.34
C GLY A 83 -1.51 7.50 -14.50
N LEU A 84 -2.72 7.96 -14.21
CA LEU A 84 -3.65 8.47 -15.23
C LEU A 84 -3.07 9.70 -15.94
N ILE A 85 -2.48 10.64 -15.20
CA ILE A 85 -1.86 11.83 -15.78
C ILE A 85 -0.76 11.43 -16.76
N GLN A 86 0.10 10.48 -16.40
CA GLN A 86 1.13 9.94 -17.29
C GLN A 86 0.55 9.25 -18.52
N ALA A 87 -0.57 8.54 -18.37
CA ALA A 87 -1.26 7.91 -19.48
C ALA A 87 -1.79 8.95 -20.47
N VAL A 88 -2.42 10.02 -19.97
CA VAL A 88 -2.94 11.11 -20.80
C VAL A 88 -1.81 11.80 -21.57
N ASP A 89 -0.69 12.09 -20.90
CA ASP A 89 0.47 12.75 -21.53
C ASP A 89 1.10 11.93 -22.67
N ARG A 90 0.93 10.60 -22.65
CA ARG A 90 1.50 9.67 -23.64
C ARG A 90 0.46 9.08 -24.59
N PHE A 91 -0.80 9.49 -24.46
CA PHE A 91 -1.89 8.91 -25.23
C PHE A 91 -1.84 9.36 -26.69
N ASP A 92 -2.04 8.40 -27.59
CA ASP A 92 -2.07 8.62 -29.03
C ASP A 92 -3.44 8.21 -29.59
N PRO A 93 -4.30 9.18 -29.97
CA PRO A 93 -5.64 8.90 -30.48
C PRO A 93 -5.64 8.26 -31.88
N GLU A 94 -4.52 8.30 -32.63
CA GLU A 94 -4.45 7.72 -33.97
C GLU A 94 -4.35 6.20 -33.96
N ARG A 95 -4.03 5.60 -32.81
CA ARG A 95 -3.90 4.15 -32.63
C ARG A 95 -5.23 3.39 -32.55
N GLY A 96 -6.37 4.10 -32.57
CA GLY A 96 -7.70 3.49 -32.57
C GLY A 96 -8.08 2.74 -31.29
N VAL A 97 -7.41 3.05 -30.17
CA VAL A 97 -7.72 2.48 -28.84
C VAL A 97 -8.28 3.56 -27.92
N ARG A 98 -9.27 3.21 -27.11
CA ARG A 98 -9.83 4.10 -26.09
C ARG A 98 -8.79 4.45 -25.04
N LEU A 99 -8.79 5.69 -24.57
CA LEU A 99 -7.95 6.16 -23.46
C LEU A 99 -8.16 5.30 -22.21
N SER A 100 -9.40 4.90 -21.92
CA SER A 100 -9.71 4.04 -20.77
C SER A 100 -8.95 2.69 -20.79
N THR A 101 -8.83 2.07 -21.96
CA THR A 101 -8.06 0.83 -22.14
C THR A 101 -6.57 1.07 -21.93
N TYR A 102 -6.03 2.16 -22.48
CA TYR A 102 -4.62 2.51 -22.34
C TYR A 102 -4.25 2.91 -20.90
N ALA A 103 -5.04 3.80 -20.31
CA ALA A 103 -4.83 4.35 -18.97
C ALA A 103 -4.90 3.28 -17.88
N ARG A 104 -5.74 2.25 -18.05
CA ARG A 104 -5.84 1.14 -17.10
C ARG A 104 -4.48 0.50 -16.78
N PHE A 105 -3.59 0.36 -17.76
CA PHE A 105 -2.23 -0.17 -17.52
C PHE A 105 -1.41 0.75 -16.62
N TRP A 106 -1.37 2.05 -16.94
CA TRP A 106 -0.62 3.05 -16.19
C TRP A 106 -1.12 3.23 -14.77
N VAL A 107 -2.44 3.25 -14.58
CA VAL A 107 -3.07 3.37 -13.26
C VAL A 107 -2.69 2.15 -12.39
N ARG A 108 -2.83 0.93 -12.91
CA ARG A 108 -2.43 -0.28 -12.18
C ARG A 108 -0.95 -0.31 -11.86
N GLN A 109 -0.10 0.13 -12.78
CA GLN A 109 1.34 0.21 -12.57
C GLN A 109 1.67 1.18 -11.44
N ALA A 110 1.08 2.38 -11.44
CA ALA A 110 1.32 3.39 -10.42
C ALA A 110 0.87 2.91 -9.03
N ILE A 111 -0.36 2.39 -8.92
CA ILE A 111 -0.86 1.81 -7.66
C ILE A 111 0.03 0.65 -7.20
N GLY A 112 0.39 -0.27 -8.09
CA GLY A 112 1.25 -1.40 -7.74
C GLY A 112 2.63 -0.97 -7.25
N ALA A 113 3.25 0.02 -7.89
CA ALA A 113 4.54 0.58 -7.47
C ALA A 113 4.45 1.30 -6.11
N ALA A 114 3.34 2.00 -5.86
CA ALA A 114 3.11 2.65 -4.58
C ALA A 114 2.91 1.62 -3.46
N LEU A 115 2.14 0.56 -3.70
CA LEU A 115 1.97 -0.55 -2.76
C LEU A 115 3.33 -1.21 -2.44
N GLU A 116 4.17 -1.46 -3.44
CA GLU A 116 5.53 -1.97 -3.24
C GLU A 116 6.38 -1.05 -2.34
N LYS A 117 6.08 0.26 -2.32
CA LYS A 117 6.86 1.27 -1.59
C LYS A 117 6.33 1.56 -0.19
N TYR A 118 5.01 1.58 0.00
CA TYR A 118 4.37 2.14 1.19
C TYR A 118 3.40 1.19 1.91
N SER A 119 3.07 0.02 1.36
CA SER A 119 2.12 -0.91 2.01
C SER A 119 2.61 -1.53 3.33
N GLN A 120 3.87 -1.27 3.70
CA GLN A 120 4.53 -1.89 4.85
C GLN A 120 5.20 -0.85 5.72
N MET A 121 5.03 -0.99 7.03
CA MET A 121 5.70 -0.17 8.03
C MET A 121 7.23 -0.34 7.98
N ILE A 122 7.71 -1.57 7.80
CA ILE A 122 9.11 -1.87 7.53
C ILE A 122 9.27 -2.26 6.07
N ARG A 123 10.06 -1.48 5.33
CA ARG A 123 10.28 -1.68 3.90
C ARG A 123 10.99 -3.00 3.62
N VAL A 124 10.35 -3.87 2.84
CA VAL A 124 10.95 -5.10 2.32
C VAL A 124 11.33 -4.94 0.84
N PRO A 125 12.45 -5.54 0.38
CA PRO A 125 12.80 -5.56 -1.05
C PRO A 125 11.69 -6.10 -1.96
N VAL A 126 11.56 -5.51 -3.16
CA VAL A 126 10.45 -5.80 -4.10
C VAL A 126 10.28 -7.28 -4.45
N HIS A 127 11.38 -8.01 -4.64
CA HIS A 127 11.33 -9.44 -5.00
C HIS A 127 10.78 -10.30 -3.85
N LEU A 128 11.09 -9.93 -2.60
CA LEU A 128 10.55 -10.57 -1.40
C LEU A 128 9.06 -10.22 -1.22
N PHE A 129 8.69 -8.95 -1.40
CA PHE A 129 7.28 -8.54 -1.34
C PHE A 129 6.41 -9.30 -2.36
N ARG A 130 6.86 -9.40 -3.61
CA ARG A 130 6.17 -10.17 -4.66
C ARG A 130 6.07 -11.65 -4.30
N ALA A 131 7.09 -12.23 -3.66
CA ALA A 131 7.05 -13.62 -3.20
C ALA A 131 6.00 -13.80 -2.09
N ILE A 132 5.91 -12.87 -1.14
CA ILE A 132 4.90 -12.89 -0.05
C ILE A 132 3.48 -12.78 -0.61
N ILE A 133 3.22 -11.85 -1.54
CA ILE A 133 1.88 -11.70 -2.15
C ILE A 133 1.49 -12.97 -2.92
N ARG A 134 2.42 -13.57 -3.69
CA ARG A 134 2.16 -14.85 -4.36
C ARG A 134 1.89 -15.97 -3.36
N PHE A 135 2.68 -16.06 -2.31
CA PHE A 135 2.51 -17.04 -1.25
C PHE A 135 1.13 -16.93 -0.58
N GLN A 136 0.70 -15.71 -0.24
CA GLN A 136 -0.62 -15.46 0.35
C GLN A 136 -1.77 -15.83 -0.60
N ARG A 137 -1.64 -15.50 -1.90
CA ARG A 137 -2.62 -15.89 -2.92
C ARG A 137 -2.72 -17.40 -3.07
N LEU A 138 -1.58 -18.10 -3.16
CA LEU A 138 -1.56 -19.57 -3.22
C LEU A 138 -2.21 -20.17 -1.98
N LYS A 139 -1.85 -19.68 -0.79
CA LYS A 139 -2.46 -20.12 0.47
C LYS A 139 -3.97 -19.88 0.53
N ALA A 140 -4.47 -18.81 -0.09
CA ALA A 140 -5.91 -18.53 -0.16
C ALA A 140 -6.65 -19.38 -1.21
N SER A 141 -5.97 -19.76 -2.30
CA SER A 141 -6.55 -20.55 -3.39
C SER A 141 -6.52 -22.07 -3.15
N PHE A 142 -5.63 -22.55 -2.28
CA PHE A 142 -5.42 -23.98 -2.04
C PHE A 142 -5.54 -24.32 -0.55
N GLY A 143 -6.01 -25.53 -0.25
CA GLY A 143 -6.09 -26.04 1.14
C GLY A 143 -4.72 -26.28 1.76
N ALA A 144 -4.69 -26.48 3.09
CA ALA A 144 -3.45 -26.78 3.81
C ALA A 144 -2.77 -28.04 3.24
N GLY A 145 -1.54 -27.91 2.73
CA GLY A 145 -0.72 -29.01 2.19
C GLY A 145 -0.36 -28.86 0.71
N GLU A 146 -1.33 -28.59 -0.16
CA GLU A 146 -1.07 -28.46 -1.62
C GLU A 146 -0.35 -27.15 -1.97
N PHE A 147 -0.65 -26.07 -1.25
CA PHE A 147 -0.06 -24.76 -1.53
C PHE A 147 1.45 -24.71 -1.26
N GLU A 148 1.98 -25.53 -0.34
CA GLU A 148 3.40 -25.51 0.03
C GLU A 148 4.29 -26.06 -1.07
N GLN A 149 3.88 -27.19 -1.66
CA GLN A 149 4.58 -27.80 -2.80
C GLN A 149 4.57 -26.87 -4.02
N ILE A 150 3.41 -26.26 -4.31
CA ILE A 150 3.27 -25.30 -5.41
C ILE A 150 4.11 -24.04 -5.16
N ALA A 151 4.11 -23.53 -3.92
CA ALA A 151 4.92 -22.38 -3.56
C ALA A 151 6.41 -22.68 -3.77
N GLU A 152 6.90 -23.82 -3.28
CA GLU A 152 8.31 -24.21 -3.42
C GLU A 152 8.76 -24.26 -4.89
N LEU A 153 7.90 -24.72 -5.80
CA LEU A 153 8.18 -24.77 -7.24
C LEU A 153 8.07 -23.41 -7.97
N THR A 154 7.43 -22.40 -7.37
CA THR A 154 7.12 -21.11 -8.02
C THR A 154 7.88 -19.92 -7.44
N LEU A 155 8.67 -20.13 -6.38
CA LEU A 155 9.54 -19.12 -5.81
C LEU A 155 10.64 -18.71 -6.80
N ALA A 156 11.06 -17.45 -6.70
CA ALA A 156 12.16 -16.95 -7.51
C ALA A 156 13.48 -17.64 -7.09
N PRO A 157 14.44 -17.83 -8.02
CA PRO A 157 15.75 -18.37 -7.69
C PRO A 157 16.40 -17.63 -6.52
N GLY A 158 16.93 -18.37 -5.55
CA GLY A 158 17.55 -17.81 -4.33
C GLY A 158 16.58 -17.50 -3.18
N LEU A 159 15.28 -17.78 -3.33
CA LEU A 159 14.30 -17.70 -2.24
C LEU A 159 13.82 -19.09 -1.83
N THR A 160 13.95 -19.40 -0.54
CA THR A 160 13.38 -20.61 0.05
C THR A 160 12.00 -20.33 0.64
N LEU A 161 11.14 -21.35 0.68
CA LEU A 161 9.82 -21.26 1.29
C LEU A 161 9.89 -20.85 2.76
N GLU A 162 10.87 -21.38 3.47
CA GLU A 162 11.15 -21.05 4.87
C GLU A 162 11.46 -19.56 5.05
N ARG A 163 12.28 -18.97 4.18
CA ARG A 163 12.60 -17.54 4.24
C ARG A 163 11.37 -16.68 4.01
N VAL A 164 10.50 -17.05 3.07
CA VAL A 164 9.23 -16.32 2.81
C VAL A 164 8.30 -16.42 4.02
N LYS A 165 8.14 -17.60 4.62
CA LYS A 165 7.36 -17.80 5.84
C LYS A 165 7.91 -16.99 7.01
N GLN A 166 9.23 -16.95 7.17
CA GLN A 166 9.89 -16.17 8.23
C GLN A 166 9.57 -14.68 8.09
N VAL A 167 9.77 -14.12 6.89
CA VAL A 167 9.48 -12.70 6.65
C VAL A 167 7.99 -12.40 6.80
N GLU A 168 7.09 -13.27 6.31
CA GLU A 168 5.65 -13.10 6.51
C GLU A 168 5.27 -13.06 8.00
N ARG A 169 5.86 -13.94 8.83
CA ARG A 169 5.64 -13.94 10.29
C ARG A 169 6.14 -12.65 10.93
N THR A 170 7.38 -12.26 10.65
CA THR A 170 7.96 -11.01 11.18
C THR A 170 7.11 -9.80 10.81
N LEU A 171 6.57 -9.75 9.59
CA LEU A 171 5.71 -8.64 9.16
C LEU A 171 4.34 -8.61 9.86
N ARG A 172 3.85 -9.75 10.38
CA ARG A 172 2.57 -9.83 11.11
C ARG A 172 2.70 -9.63 12.61
N GLU A 173 3.90 -9.77 13.15
CA GLU A 173 4.17 -9.70 14.59
C GLU A 173 4.36 -8.27 15.12
N PHE A 174 4.32 -7.25 14.27
CA PHE A 174 4.36 -5.86 14.73
C PHE A 174 3.11 -5.52 15.55
N VAL A 175 3.35 -4.99 16.74
CA VAL A 175 2.32 -4.51 17.68
C VAL A 175 2.61 -3.05 18.02
N SER A 176 1.55 -2.29 18.28
CA SER A 176 1.71 -0.91 18.74
C SER A 176 2.23 -0.90 20.18
N LEU A 177 3.17 -0.03 20.50
CA LEU A 177 3.58 0.22 21.88
C LEU A 177 2.48 0.97 22.65
N ASP A 178 1.67 1.77 21.95
CA ASP A 178 0.48 2.44 22.50
C ASP A 178 -0.72 1.49 22.67
N LEU A 179 -0.55 0.18 22.45
CA LEU A 179 -1.63 -0.79 22.65
C LEU A 179 -1.99 -0.81 24.15
N PRO A 180 -3.23 -0.47 24.54
CA PRO A 180 -3.63 -0.57 25.94
C PRO A 180 -3.62 -2.04 26.39
N VAL A 181 -3.16 -2.27 27.61
CA VAL A 181 -3.00 -3.58 28.21
C VAL A 181 -3.69 -3.61 29.59
N GLY A 182 -4.34 -4.72 29.92
CA GLY A 182 -5.13 -4.86 31.16
C GLY A 182 -6.60 -4.49 31.00
N GLU A 183 -7.38 -4.65 32.08
CA GLU A 183 -8.85 -4.45 32.06
C GLU A 183 -9.27 -2.98 32.16
N GLY A 184 -8.37 -2.09 32.62
CA GLY A 184 -8.65 -0.67 32.84
C GLY A 184 -8.25 0.26 31.70
N GLU A 185 -7.58 -0.23 30.65
CA GLU A 185 -6.94 0.59 29.60
C GLU A 185 -5.99 1.70 30.14
N GLU A 186 -5.57 1.60 31.40
CA GLU A 186 -4.70 2.60 32.04
C GLU A 186 -3.22 2.42 31.64
N ASP A 187 -2.79 1.17 31.48
CA ASP A 187 -1.40 0.85 31.12
C ASP A 187 -1.28 0.60 29.61
N THR A 188 -0.14 0.97 29.04
CA THR A 188 0.23 0.69 27.64
C THR A 188 1.29 -0.40 27.54
N LEU A 189 1.40 -1.04 26.37
CA LEU A 189 2.44 -2.04 26.13
C LEU A 189 3.86 -1.46 26.31
N GLU A 190 4.06 -0.18 25.98
CA GLU A 190 5.33 0.53 26.20
C GLU A 190 5.78 0.46 27.65
N GLU A 191 4.87 0.72 28.59
CA GLU A 191 5.16 0.80 30.03
C GLU A 191 5.54 -0.56 30.64
N LEU A 192 5.16 -1.66 29.99
CA LEU A 192 5.50 -3.02 30.43
C LEU A 192 6.83 -3.53 29.88
N ILE A 193 7.43 -2.85 28.89
CA ILE A 193 8.67 -3.29 28.27
C ILE A 193 9.87 -2.72 29.04
N PRO A 194 10.71 -3.57 29.66
CA PRO A 194 11.87 -3.11 30.40
C PRO A 194 12.97 -2.58 29.46
N ASP A 195 13.64 -1.49 29.84
CA ASP A 195 14.86 -1.05 29.14
C ASP A 195 16.07 -1.86 29.61
N GLU A 196 16.53 -2.79 28.78
CA GLU A 196 17.69 -3.64 29.06
C GLU A 196 19.05 -2.90 28.93
N ARG A 197 19.06 -1.68 28.39
CA ARG A 197 20.30 -0.91 28.17
C ARG A 197 20.73 -0.16 29.42
N ILE A 198 19.79 0.16 30.31
CA ILE A 198 20.08 0.83 31.58
C ILE A 198 20.48 -0.25 32.58
N PRO A 199 21.72 -0.21 33.10
CA PRO A 199 22.11 -1.15 34.15
C PRO A 199 21.24 -0.89 35.38
N LEU A 200 20.81 -1.97 36.02
CA LEU A 200 20.04 -1.89 37.26
C LEU A 200 20.81 -1.06 38.30
N PRO A 201 20.12 -0.30 39.17
CA PRO A 201 20.76 0.55 40.19
C PRO A 201 21.78 -0.22 41.04
N GLU A 202 21.53 -1.50 41.36
CA GLU A 202 22.50 -2.31 42.11
C GLU A 202 23.79 -2.57 41.32
N ARG A 203 23.68 -2.75 40.00
CA ARG A 203 24.84 -2.93 39.10
C ARG A 203 25.63 -1.65 38.90
N GLU A 204 24.97 -0.49 38.87
CA GLU A 204 25.66 0.80 38.82
C GLU A 204 26.39 1.12 40.13
N ALA A 205 25.73 0.92 41.27
CA ALA A 205 26.33 1.12 42.59
C ALA A 205 27.57 0.24 42.78
N LEU A 206 27.49 -1.05 42.39
CA LEU A 206 28.64 -1.95 42.42
C LEU A 206 29.79 -1.48 41.51
N ARG A 207 29.48 -0.97 40.31
CA ARG A 207 30.50 -0.44 39.39
C ARG A 207 31.22 0.78 39.96
N GLU A 208 30.52 1.69 40.64
CA GLU A 208 31.14 2.85 41.30
C GLU A 208 32.03 2.41 42.49
N LEU A 209 31.54 1.49 43.34
CA LEU A 209 32.34 0.90 44.44
C LEU A 209 33.64 0.28 43.93
N PHE A 210 33.57 -0.55 42.88
CA PHE A 210 34.78 -1.14 42.29
C PHE A 210 35.70 -0.10 41.63
N ARG A 211 35.19 1.06 41.22
CA ARG A 211 36.01 2.15 40.66
C ARG A 211 36.76 2.90 41.77
N GLU A 212 36.14 3.09 42.93
CA GLU A 212 36.76 3.70 44.10
C GLU A 212 37.84 2.80 44.73
N ASP A 213 37.64 1.48 44.75
CA ASP A 213 38.62 0.52 45.31
C ASP A 213 39.87 0.30 44.43
N LEU A 214 39.87 0.77 43.17
CA LEU A 214 40.96 0.63 42.19
C LEU A 214 41.79 1.92 42.01
N LEU A 215 41.51 2.97 42.79
CA LEU A 215 42.28 4.23 42.86
C LEU A 215 43.01 4.34 44.21
#